data_AF-A0A1J3EUA7-F1
#
_entry.id   AF-A0A1J3EUA7-F1
#
_cell.length_a   1.000
_cell.length_b   1.000
_cell.length_c   1.000
_cell.angle_alpha   90.00
_cell.angle_beta   90.00
_cell.angle_gamma   90.00
#
_symmetry.space_group_name_H-M   'P 1'
#
loop_
_entity.id
_entity.type
_entity.pdbx_description
1 polymer ?
#
loop_
_entity_poly.entity_id
_entity_poly.type
_entity_poly.pdbx_seq_one_letter_code
_entity_poly.pdbx_strand_id
1 'polypeptide(L)' 'MAVKATKAEKKIVYDSKLCQLLNEYPQILIVAADNVGSTQLQNIRKGLRGDSVVLMGKNTMMKRSVKLHAEKTG' A
#
# COMPACT_ATOMS: atom_id res chain seq x y z
N MET A 1 -20.27 12.86 9.69
CA MET A 1 -19.02 12.53 10.42
C MET A 1 -18.72 11.06 10.15
N ALA A 2 -17.53 10.72 9.63
CA ALA A 2 -17.21 9.35 9.25
C ALA A 2 -17.14 8.44 10.49
N VAL A 3 -17.88 7.33 10.46
CA VAL A 3 -17.82 6.28 11.49
C VAL A 3 -16.37 5.82 11.64
N LYS A 4 -15.82 5.90 12.85
CA LYS A 4 -14.43 5.50 13.13
C LYS A 4 -14.33 3.98 13.06
N ALA A 5 -13.90 3.47 11.92
CA ALA A 5 -13.55 2.06 11.75
C ALA A 5 -12.55 1.60 12.82
N THR A 6 -12.74 0.38 13.32
CA THR A 6 -11.88 -0.20 14.35
C THR A 6 -10.45 -0.41 13.83
N LYS A 7 -9.49 -0.54 14.75
CA LYS A 7 -8.07 -0.81 14.38
C LYS A 7 -7.93 -2.12 13.59
N ALA A 8 -8.82 -3.09 13.82
CA ALA A 8 -8.84 -4.37 13.12
C ALA A 8 -9.37 -4.20 11.69
N GLU A 9 -10.50 -3.52 11.50
CA GLU A 9 -11.08 -3.25 10.19
C GLU A 9 -10.09 -2.54 9.25
N LYS A 10 -9.37 -1.53 9.76
CA LYS A 10 -8.37 -0.80 8.94
C LYS A 10 -7.25 -1.71 8.42
N LYS A 11 -6.87 -2.73 9.19
CA LYS A 11 -5.86 -3.70 8.77
C LYS A 11 -6.40 -4.63 7.69
N ILE A 12 -7.65 -5.07 7.82
CA ILE A 12 -8.32 -5.93 6.83
C ILE A 12 -8.50 -5.18 5.51
N VAL A 13 -8.98 -3.93 5.56
CA VAL A 13 -9.14 -3.08 4.36
C VAL A 13 -7.79 -2.79 3.69
N TYR A 14 -6.73 -2.59 4.46
CA TYR A 14 -5.39 -2.42 3.91
C TYR A 14 -4.89 -3.69 3.21
N ASP A 15 -5.08 -4.84 3.86
CA ASP A 15 -4.64 -6.14 3.35
C ASP A 15 -5.34 -6.51 2.04
N SER A 16 -6.67 -6.29 1.97
CA SER A 16 -7.45 -6.52 0.75
C SER A 16 -6.98 -5.62 -0.38
N LYS A 17 -6.76 -4.33 -0.10
CA LYS A 17 -6.27 -3.37 -1.10
C LYS A 17 -4.86 -3.73 -1.60
N LEU A 18 -3.98 -4.17 -0.72
CA LEU A 18 -2.62 -4.59 -1.10
C LEU A 18 -2.67 -5.81 -2.01
N CYS A 19 -3.45 -6.85 -1.65
CA CYS A 19 -3.59 -8.05 -2.48
C CYS A 19 -4.17 -7.73 -3.86
N GLN A 20 -5.15 -6.81 -3.94
CA GLN A 20 -5.70 -6.36 -5.22
C GLN A 20 -4.61 -5.75 -6.12
N LEU A 21 -3.80 -4.83 -5.57
CA LEU A 21 -2.73 -4.18 -6.33
C LEU A 21 -1.61 -5.15 -6.72
N LEU A 22 -1.29 -6.14 -5.89
CA LEU A 22 -0.30 -7.16 -6.25
C LEU A 22 -0.75 -8.04 -7.43
N ASN A 23 -2.05 -8.30 -7.55
CA ASN A 23 -2.60 -9.08 -8.66
C ASN A 23 -2.80 -8.24 -9.94
N GLU A 24 -3.12 -6.96 -9.80
CA GLU A 24 -3.40 -6.06 -10.93
C GLU A 24 -2.13 -5.63 -11.68
N TYR A 25 -1.03 -5.38 -10.95
CA TYR A 25 0.20 -4.84 -11.52
C TYR A 25 1.28 -5.92 -11.63
N PRO A 26 1.88 -6.14 -12.82
CA PRO A 26 2.92 -7.16 -13.02
C PRO A 26 4.28 -6.74 -12.43
N GLN A 27 4.49 -5.45 -12.19
CA GLN A 27 5.75 -4.90 -11.68
C GLN A 27 5.50 -4.08 -10.42
N ILE A 28 6.32 -4.33 -9.39
CA ILE A 28 6.20 -3.70 -8.08
C ILE A 28 7.56 -3.12 -7.70
N LEU A 29 7.56 -1.88 -7.21
CA LEU A 29 8.74 -1.19 -6.71
C LEU A 29 8.61 -0.96 -5.20
N ILE A 30 9.62 -1.35 -4.43
CA ILE A 30 9.71 -1.10 -3.00
C ILE A 30 10.67 0.07 -2.77
N VAL A 31 10.20 1.13 -2.13
CA VAL A 31 10.95 2.37 -1.92
C VAL A 31 10.96 2.75 -0.45
N ALA A 32 12.09 3.22 0.06
CA ALA A 32 12.21 3.86 1.37
C ALA A 32 11.88 5.36 1.27
N ALA A 33 11.04 5.87 2.17
CA ALA A 33 10.55 7.25 2.13
C ALA A 33 10.89 8.02 3.41
N ASP A 34 12.17 8.00 3.81
CA ASP A 34 12.61 8.56 5.10
C ASP A 34 12.77 10.09 5.05
N ASN A 35 13.26 10.63 3.92
CA ASN A 35 13.61 12.04 3.79
C ASN A 35 12.66 12.81 2.84
N VAL A 36 11.39 12.40 2.78
CA VAL A 36 10.40 12.98 1.87
C VAL A 36 9.30 13.69 2.68
N GLY A 37 9.17 14.99 2.50
CA GLY A 37 8.11 15.78 3.11
C GLY A 37 6.72 15.44 2.53
N SER A 38 5.66 15.72 3.29
CA SER A 38 4.27 15.44 2.87
C SER A 38 3.91 16.10 1.53
N THR A 39 4.30 17.36 1.32
CA THR A 39 4.07 18.09 0.07
C THR A 39 4.84 17.49 -1.11
N GLN A 40 6.10 17.09 -0.90
CA GLN A 40 6.90 16.43 -1.93
C GLN A 40 6.26 15.11 -2.35
N LEU A 41 5.82 14.30 -1.38
CA LEU A 41 5.14 13.03 -1.65
C LEU A 41 3.83 13.24 -2.43
N GLN A 42 3.07 14.30 -2.11
CA GLN A 42 1.87 14.64 -2.88
C GLN A 42 2.19 15.03 -4.33
N ASN A 43 3.28 15.77 -4.58
CA ASN A 43 3.70 16.12 -5.93
C ASN A 43 4.17 14.90 -6.72
N ILE A 44 4.93 13.99 -6.08
CA ILE A 44 5.32 12.71 -6.67
C ILE A 44 4.07 11.89 -7.03
N ARG A 45 3.09 11.80 -6.12
CA ARG A 45 1.81 11.12 -6.40
C ARG A 45 1.05 11.75 -7.57
N LYS A 46 1.09 13.08 -7.73
CA LYS A 46 0.45 13.75 -8.88
C LYS A 46 1.14 13.38 -10.19
N GLY A 47 2.48 13.35 -10.21
CA GLY A 47 3.23 12.98 -11.41
C GLY A 47 3.06 11.51 -11.81
N LEU A 48 2.82 10.62 -10.85
CA LEU A 48 2.63 9.19 -11.07
C LEU A 48 1.18 8.79 -11.38
N ARG A 49 0.21 9.71 -11.28
CA ARG A 49 -1.20 9.40 -11.56
C ARG A 49 -1.40 9.03 -13.03
N GLY A 50 -2.15 7.94 -13.25
CA GLY A 50 -2.43 7.42 -14.59
C GLY A 50 -1.58 6.19 -14.89
N ASP A 51 -0.29 6.24 -14.56
CA ASP A 51 0.64 5.16 -14.86
C ASP A 51 0.82 4.19 -13.69
N SER A 52 0.78 4.68 -12.45
CA SER A 52 1.06 3.84 -11.27
C SER A 52 0.34 4.29 -10.00
N VAL A 53 0.20 3.35 -9.06
CA VAL A 53 -0.47 3.57 -7.77
C VAL A 53 0.53 3.41 -6.62
N VAL A 54 0.70 4.48 -5.83
CA VAL A 54 1.54 4.44 -4.63
C VAL A 54 0.71 4.04 -3.41
N LEU A 55 0.97 2.86 -2.85
CA LEU A 55 0.43 2.43 -1.55
C LEU A 55 1.50 2.57 -0.46
N MET A 56 1.18 3.31 0.61
CA MET A 56 2.04 3.44 1.79
C MET A 56 1.35 2.76 2.97
N GLY A 57 2.13 2.08 3.81
CA GLY A 57 1.60 1.41 5.00
C GLY A 57 2.67 1.14 6.05
N LYS A 58 2.25 0.58 7.19
CA LYS A 58 3.17 0.20 8.25
C LYS A 58 4.02 -0.99 7.78
N ASN A 59 5.34 -0.89 7.89
CA ASN A 59 6.29 -1.93 7.47
C ASN A 59 5.91 -3.34 7.95
N THR A 60 5.50 -3.48 9.21
CA THR A 60 5.09 -4.77 9.78
C THR A 60 3.88 -5.36 9.07
N MET A 61 2.91 -4.51 8.69
CA MET A 61 1.71 -4.96 7.97
C MET A 61 2.04 -5.33 6.54
N MET A 62 2.81 -4.49 5.83
CA MET A 62 3.20 -4.76 4.45
C MET A 62 3.95 -6.09 4.33
N LYS A 63 4.98 -6.31 5.17
CA LYS A 63 5.74 -7.56 5.18
C LYS A 63 4.85 -8.79 5.43
N ARG A 64 3.92 -8.70 6.39
CA ARG A 64 2.98 -9.79 6.70
C ARG A 64 2.06 -10.09 5.53
N SER A 65 1.43 -9.07 4.94
CA SER A 65 0.49 -9.21 3.83
C SER A 65 1.15 -9.83 2.60
N VAL A 66 2.35 -9.35 2.23
CA VAL A 66 3.11 -9.90 1.11
C VAL A 66 3.49 -11.36 1.35
N LYS A 67 3.94 -11.70 2.56
CA LYS A 67 4.28 -13.09 2.92
C LYS A 67 3.06 -14.03 2.81
N LEU A 68 1.92 -13.62 3.38
CA LEU A 68 0.68 -14.41 3.33
C LEU A 68 0.15 -14.54 1.90
N HIS A 69 0.34 -13.53 1.06
CA HIS A 69 -0.06 -13.58 -0.34
C HIS A 69 0.85 -14.53 -1.13
N ALA A 70 2.16 -14.47 -0.92
CA ALA A 70 3.12 -15.38 -1.54
C ALA A 70 2.87 -16.86 -1.16
N GLU A 71 2.53 -17.14 0.10
CA GLU A 71 2.18 -18.50 0.56
C GLU A 71 0.87 -19.05 -0.05
N LYS A 72 -0.01 -18.17 -0.57
CA LYS A 72 -1.28 -18.58 -1.19
C LYS A 72 -1.18 -18.76 -2.70
N THR A 73 -0.26 -18.04 -3.33
CA THR A 73 -0.13 -17.97 -4.80
C THR A 73 1.08 -18.76 -5.31
N GLY A 74 2.05 -19.07 -4.44
CA GLY A 74 3.13 -20.03 -4.70
C GLY A 74 2.76 -21.44 -4.26
#